data_AF-A0AAD2XY23-F1
#
_entry.id   AF-A0AAD2XY23-F1
#
_cell.length_a   1.000
_cell.length_b   1.000
_cell.length_c   1.000
_cell.angle_alpha   90.00
_cell.angle_beta   90.00
_cell.angle_gamma   90.00
#
_symmetry.space_group_name_H-M   'P 1'
#
loop_
_entity.id
_entity.type
_entity.pdbx_description
1 polymer ?
#
loop_
_entity_poly.entity_id
_entity_poly.type
_entity_poly.pdbx_seq_one_letter_code
_entity_poly.pdbx_strand_id
1 'polypeptide(L)'
;MAGLTKEQRAQREAEKLAAQNGAEQTSAQQDQQQDQQQDQQQDQQQDQQQDQQGVELVVMVRDEPEFPGGPLSAEVHPDEVDNWLALDWRLEE
;
A
#
# COMPACT_ATOMS: atom_id res chain seq x y z
N MET A 1 -58.68 -23.69 -7.35
CA MET A 1 -57.23 -23.73 -7.08
C MET A 1 -56.50 -23.53 -8.40
N ALA A 2 -56.24 -22.27 -8.78
CA ALA A 2 -55.56 -21.98 -10.04
C ALA A 2 -54.05 -22.18 -9.83
N GLY A 3 -53.50 -23.23 -10.44
CA GLY A 3 -52.05 -23.40 -10.54
C GLY A 3 -51.49 -22.34 -11.48
N LEU A 4 -50.35 -21.74 -11.12
CA LEU A 4 -49.64 -20.79 -11.97
C LEU A 4 -49.39 -21.44 -13.34
N THR A 5 -49.72 -20.72 -14.42
CA THR A 5 -49.51 -21.16 -15.80
C THR A 5 -48.00 -21.32 -16.07
N LYS A 6 -47.65 -22.12 -17.08
CA LYS A 6 -46.24 -22.37 -17.47
C LYS A 6 -45.46 -21.07 -17.69
N GLU A 7 -46.15 -20.04 -18.18
CA GLU A 7 -45.61 -18.71 -18.43
C GLU A 7 -45.26 -17.94 -17.15
N GLN A 8 -46.08 -18.02 -16.09
CA GLN A 8 -45.76 -17.38 -14.82
C GLN A 8 -44.55 -18.02 -14.12
N ARG A 9 -44.33 -19.32 -14.31
CA ARG A 9 -43.13 -19.99 -13.79
C ARG A 9 -41.87 -19.50 -14.49
N ALA A 10 -41.91 -19.39 -15.82
CA ALA A 10 -40.82 -18.87 -16.63
C ALA A 10 -40.47 -17.40 -16.26
N GLN A 11 -41.47 -16.55 -16.04
CA GLN A 11 -41.25 -15.17 -15.58
C GLN A 11 -40.57 -15.12 -14.21
N ARG A 12 -41.07 -15.91 -13.24
CA ARG A 12 -40.48 -15.94 -11.90
C ARG A 12 -39.05 -16.49 -11.90
N GLU A 13 -38.75 -17.45 -12.77
CA GLU A 13 -37.39 -17.98 -12.92
C GLU A 13 -36.44 -16.96 -13.54
N ALA A 14 -36.88 -16.22 -14.57
CA ALA A 14 -36.08 -15.15 -15.18
C ALA A 14 -35.80 -14.00 -14.19
N GLU A 15 -36.81 -13.59 -13.44
CA GLU A 15 -36.67 -12.51 -12.45
C GLU A 15 -35.77 -12.92 -11.27
N LYS A 16 -35.87 -14.18 -10.83
CA LYS A 16 -34.99 -14.74 -9.80
C LYS A 16 -33.53 -14.82 -10.28
N LEU A 17 -33.29 -15.18 -11.54
CA LEU A 17 -31.94 -15.21 -12.11
C LEU A 17 -31.35 -13.81 -12.22
N ALA A 18 -32.13 -12.82 -12.68
CA ALA A 18 -31.67 -11.44 -12.81
C ALA A 18 -31.34 -10.82 -11.44
N ALA A 19 -32.16 -11.07 -10.42
CA ALA A 19 -31.91 -10.60 -9.06
C ALA A 19 -30.65 -11.24 -8.45
N GLN A 20 -30.39 -12.52 -8.74
CA GLN A 20 -29.21 -13.24 -8.22
C GLN A 20 -27.91 -12.70 -8.84
N ASN A 21 -27.89 -12.48 -10.16
CA ASN A 21 -26.73 -11.88 -10.85
C ASN A 21 -26.48 -10.42 -10.42
N GLY A 22 -27.54 -9.64 -10.22
CA GLY A 22 -27.41 -8.26 -9.73
C GLY A 22 -26.83 -8.18 -8.33
N ALA A 23 -27.24 -9.09 -7.43
CA ALA A 23 -26.73 -9.13 -6.07
C ALA A 23 -25.22 -9.47 -6.02
N GLU A 24 -24.77 -10.48 -6.77
CA GLU A 24 -23.35 -10.87 -6.83
C GLU A 24 -22.46 -9.74 -7.37
N GLN A 25 -22.89 -9.03 -8.41
CA GLN A 25 -22.13 -7.92 -8.98
C GLN A 25 -22.04 -6.72 -8.01
N THR A 26 -23.09 -6.46 -7.23
CA THR A 26 -23.06 -5.40 -6.20
C THR A 26 -22.16 -5.74 -5.02
N SER A 27 -22.16 -7.00 -4.55
CA SER A 27 -21.30 -7.44 -3.44
C SER A 27 -19.83 -7.40 -3.81
N ALA A 28 -19.46 -7.85 -5.02
CA ALA A 28 -18.07 -7.81 -5.48
C ALA A 28 -17.51 -6.38 -5.65
N GLN A 29 -18.36 -5.42 -6.02
CA GLN A 29 -17.96 -4.00 -6.11
C GLN A 29 -17.77 -3.36 -4.73
N GLN A 30 -18.57 -3.76 -3.75
CA GLN A 30 -18.53 -3.20 -2.40
C GLN A 30 -17.30 -3.71 -1.61
N ASP A 31 -16.92 -4.96 -1.84
CA ASP A 31 -15.74 -5.59 -1.22
C ASP A 31 -14.43 -4.92 -1.67
N GLN A 32 -14.26 -4.69 -2.98
CA GLN A 32 -13.08 -4.01 -3.53
C GLN A 32 -12.89 -2.56 -3.04
N GLN A 33 -13.98 -1.83 -2.73
CA GLN A 33 -13.87 -0.46 -2.19
C GLN A 33 -13.51 -0.42 -0.70
N GLN A 34 -13.78 -1.50 0.04
CA GLN A 34 -13.42 -1.61 1.45
C GLN A 34 -11.94 -1.95 1.61
N ASP A 35 -11.42 -2.84 0.76
CA ASP A 35 -10.03 -3.29 0.81
C ASP A 35 -9.05 -2.13 0.53
N GLN A 36 -9.31 -1.34 -0.52
CA GLN A 36 -8.47 -0.17 -0.84
C GLN A 36 -8.43 0.92 0.24
N GLN A 37 -9.49 1.06 1.07
CA GLN A 37 -9.50 2.03 2.16
C GLN A 37 -8.77 1.54 3.42
N GLN A 38 -8.61 0.23 3.56
CA GLN A 38 -7.89 -0.38 4.68
C GLN A 38 -6.38 -0.33 4.44
N ASP A 39 -5.94 -0.56 3.20
CA ASP A 39 -4.53 -0.54 2.81
C ASP A 39 -3.90 0.86 2.99
N GLN A 40 -4.57 1.93 2.53
CA GLN A 40 -4.11 3.31 2.71
C GLN A 40 -4.00 3.75 4.19
N GLN A 41 -4.78 3.17 5.10
CA GLN A 41 -4.71 3.50 6.52
C GLN A 41 -3.58 2.75 7.25
N GLN A 42 -3.10 1.63 6.71
CA GLN A 42 -1.93 0.93 7.24
C GLN A 42 -0.63 1.64 6.85
N ASP A 43 -0.53 2.10 5.60
CA ASP A 43 0.67 2.80 5.10
C ASP A 43 0.96 4.08 5.91
N GLN A 44 -0.05 4.92 6.14
CA GLN A 44 0.11 6.14 6.94
C GLN A 44 0.49 5.90 8.41
N GLN A 45 0.20 4.72 8.97
CA GLN A 45 0.60 4.39 10.33
C GLN A 45 2.02 3.85 10.44
N GLN A 46 2.61 3.34 9.34
CA GLN A 46 4.02 2.98 9.31
C GLN A 46 4.91 4.23 9.19
N ASP A 47 4.57 5.17 8.30
CA ASP A 47 5.31 6.42 8.13
C ASP A 47 5.39 7.23 9.44
N GLN A 48 4.26 7.34 10.17
CA GLN A 48 4.24 8.12 11.40
C GLN A 48 4.93 7.45 12.60
N GLN A 49 5.23 6.15 12.51
CA GLN A 49 6.03 5.45 13.53
C GLN A 49 7.53 5.59 13.29
N GLN A 50 7.97 5.72 12.03
CA GLN A 50 9.38 5.98 11.73
C GLN A 50 9.80 7.40 12.14
N ASP A 51 8.91 8.39 12.04
CA ASP A 51 9.26 9.78 12.42
C ASP A 51 9.35 10.01 13.94
N GLN A 52 8.66 9.19 14.75
CA GLN A 52 8.58 9.37 16.21
C GLN A 52 9.61 8.56 17.02
N GLN A 53 10.17 7.50 16.44
CA GLN A 53 11.28 6.77 17.05
C GLN A 53 12.54 7.43 16.56
N GLY A 54 13.05 8.42 17.34
CA GLY A 54 14.22 9.23 16.99
C GLY A 54 15.24 8.42 16.21
N VAL A 55 15.21 8.61 14.88
CA VAL A 55 16.02 7.83 13.96
C VAL A 55 17.46 8.01 14.39
N GLU A 56 18.10 6.92 14.80
CA GLU A 56 19.50 6.93 15.20
C GLU A 56 20.29 7.13 13.91
N LEU A 57 20.50 8.40 13.54
CA LEU A 57 21.19 8.77 12.32
C LEU A 57 22.61 8.23 12.40
N VAL A 58 23.00 7.55 11.33
CA VAL A 58 24.33 7.00 11.17
C VAL A 58 25.20 8.05 10.54
N VAL A 59 26.36 8.33 11.14
CA VAL A 59 27.33 9.23 10.53
C VAL A 59 28.09 8.47 9.46
N MET A 60 28.00 8.94 8.22
CA MET A 60 28.77 8.46 7.08
C MET A 60 29.86 9.46 6.75
N VAL A 61 31.06 8.97 6.47
CA VAL A 61 32.25 9.75 6.14
C VAL A 61 32.89 9.30 4.84
N ARG A 62 33.64 10.19 4.19
CA ARG A 62 34.46 9.87 3.00
C ARG A 62 35.73 10.70 2.97
N ASP A 63 36.72 10.21 2.23
CA ASP A 63 38.03 10.87 2.08
C ASP A 63 38.01 12.00 1.03
N GLU A 64 37.32 11.80 -0.10
CA GLU A 64 37.27 12.75 -1.21
C GLU A 64 35.85 13.29 -1.40
N PRO A 65 35.66 14.62 -1.46
CA PRO A 65 34.34 15.16 -1.67
C PRO A 65 33.93 14.99 -3.14
N GLU A 66 32.72 14.48 -3.40
CA GLU A 66 32.09 14.30 -4.73
C GLU A 66 32.09 15.59 -5.55
N PHE A 67 32.08 16.73 -4.89
CA PHE A 67 32.33 18.02 -5.52
C PHE A 67 33.35 18.84 -4.73
N PRO A 68 34.15 19.71 -5.39
CA PRO A 68 35.13 20.54 -4.71
C PRO A 68 34.51 21.36 -3.57
N GLY A 69 34.98 21.13 -2.34
CA GLY A 69 34.46 21.80 -1.14
C GLY A 69 33.16 21.20 -0.57
N GLY A 70 32.75 20.02 -1.01
CA GLY A 70 31.61 19.30 -0.45
C GLY A 70 31.86 18.71 0.94
N PRO A 71 30.79 18.26 1.63
CA PRO A 71 30.93 17.63 2.93
C PRO A 71 31.68 16.30 2.82
N LEU A 72 32.46 16.03 3.87
CA LEU A 72 33.17 14.77 4.10
C LEU A 72 32.45 13.88 5.12
N SER A 73 31.43 14.42 5.79
CA SER A 73 30.58 13.71 6.74
C SER A 73 29.11 14.08 6.53
N ALA A 74 28.22 13.12 6.73
CA ALA A 74 26.77 13.28 6.64
C ALA A 74 26.05 12.38 7.65
N GLU A 75 25.03 12.90 8.31
CA GLU A 75 24.12 12.11 9.15
C GLU A 75 23.03 11.54 8.25
N VAL A 76 22.98 10.21 8.11
CA VAL A 76 22.11 9.51 7.16
C VAL A 76 21.24 8.50 7.88
N HIS A 77 20.09 8.17 7.29
CA HIS A 77 19.22 7.15 7.85
C HIS A 77 19.85 5.75 7.69
N PRO A 78 19.70 4.82 8.67
CA PRO A 78 20.22 3.46 8.57
C PRO A 78 19.73 2.69 7.33
N ASP A 79 18.50 2.96 6.87
CA ASP A 79 17.96 2.38 5.62
C ASP A 79 18.73 2.83 4.37
N GLU A 80 19.29 4.04 4.41
CA GLU A 80 20.02 4.62 3.30
C GLU A 80 21.51 4.24 3.30
N VAL A 81 22.05 3.70 4.39
CA VAL A 81 23.49 3.41 4.54
C VAL A 81 24.06 2.63 3.35
N ASP A 82 23.35 1.61 2.84
CA ASP A 82 23.80 0.82 1.68
C ASP A 82 23.97 1.68 0.41
N ASN A 83 23.04 2.62 0.17
CA ASN A 83 23.12 3.55 -0.95
C ASN A 83 24.34 4.48 -0.82
N TRP A 84 24.65 4.93 0.40
CA TRP A 84 25.81 5.78 0.65
C TRP A 84 27.12 4.98 0.54
N LEU A 85 27.17 3.72 1.01
CA LEU A 85 28.31 2.81 0.80
C LEU A 85 28.60 2.62 -0.71
N ALA A 86 27.57 2.53 -1.54
CA ALA A 86 27.72 2.44 -2.99
C ALA A 86 28.32 3.71 -3.63
N LEU A 87 28.24 4.85 -2.94
CA LEU A 87 28.80 6.15 -3.33
C LEU A 87 30.20 6.41 -2.72
N ASP A 88 30.91 5.36 -2.31
CA ASP A 88 32.23 5.40 -1.68
C ASP A 88 32.27 6.05 -0.27
N TRP A 89 31.11 6.23 0.36
CA TRP A 89 31.04 6.61 1.78
C TRP A 89 31.28 5.40 2.69
N ARG A 90 31.63 5.66 3.94
CA ARG A 90 31.94 4.65 4.96
C ARG A 90 31.29 5.04 6.28
N LEU A 91 30.91 4.06 7.09
CA LEU A 91 30.44 4.30 8.45
C LEU A 91 31.55 4.92 9.31
N GLU A 92 31.20 5.93 10.11
CA GLU A 92 32.03 6.39 11.23
C GLU A 92 31.91 5.35 12.38
N GLU A 93 32.97 4.55 12.59
CA GLU A 93 33.08 3.58 13.71
C GLU A 93 33.41 4.23 15.05
#